data_AF-A0A539D180-F1
#
_entry.id   AF-A0A539D180-F1
#
_cell.length_a   1.000
_cell.length_b   1.000
_cell.length_c   1.000
_cell.angle_alpha   90.00
_cell.angle_beta   90.00
_cell.angle_gamma   90.00
#
_symmetry.space_group_name_H-M   'P 1'
#
loop_
_entity.id
_entity.type
_entity.pdbx_description
1 polymer ?
#
loop_
_entity_poly.entity_id
_entity_poly.type
_entity_poly.pdbx_seq_one_letter_code
_entity_poly.pdbx_strand_id
1 'polypeptide(L)'
;MREVPARRARALALAAVRETFEETGLLLAEPAPVASVAGSWREFRAVGALPDLAALSYVARAITPPGRTRRFDARFFMADARALLHPEPTAGSGELDEIAWLPLADTRSLDLPAITRFVLGEVGERLSHPDRPLPYVRMVRGQHVIEHQD
;
A
#
# COMPACT_ATOMS: atom_id res chain seq x y z
N MET A 1 1.47 -2.62 23.40
CA MET A 1 0.76 -2.07 22.22
C MET A 1 -0.31 -3.08 21.82
N ARG A 2 -1.54 -2.66 21.49
CA ARG A 2 -2.65 -3.60 21.22
C ARG A 2 -2.51 -4.14 19.80
N GLU A 3 -2.38 -5.45 19.64
CA GLU A 3 -2.48 -6.12 18.33
C GLU A 3 -3.74 -5.64 17.59
N VAL A 4 -3.59 -5.44 16.28
CA VAL A 4 -4.74 -5.14 15.43
C VAL A 4 -5.56 -6.42 15.28
N PRO A 5 -6.87 -6.44 15.61
CA PRO A 5 -7.69 -7.63 15.42
C PRO A 5 -7.64 -8.12 13.98
N ALA A 6 -7.59 -9.44 13.75
CA ALA A 6 -7.46 -10.04 12.42
C ALA A 6 -8.45 -9.47 11.38
N ARG A 7 -9.70 -9.23 11.79
CA ARG A 7 -10.72 -8.59 10.93
C ARG A 7 -10.29 -7.21 10.39
N ARG A 8 -9.61 -6.42 11.23
CA ARG A 8 -9.17 -5.06 10.90
C ARG A 8 -7.89 -5.11 10.07
N ALA A 9 -7.00 -6.05 10.33
CA ALA A 9 -5.83 -6.30 9.48
C ALA A 9 -6.27 -6.68 8.05
N ARG A 10 -7.22 -7.62 7.93
CA ARG A 10 -7.80 -8.00 6.63
C ARG A 10 -8.48 -6.83 5.92
N ALA A 11 -9.21 -5.99 6.64
CA ALA A 11 -9.85 -4.81 6.07
C ALA A 11 -8.83 -3.79 5.52
N LEU A 12 -7.71 -3.59 6.22
CA LEU A 12 -6.63 -2.71 5.75
C LEU A 12 -5.94 -3.26 4.50
N ALA A 13 -5.69 -4.58 4.45
CA ALA A 13 -5.12 -5.24 3.28
C ALA A 13 -6.06 -5.16 2.08
N LEU A 14 -7.36 -5.43 2.26
CA LEU A 14 -8.38 -5.26 1.23
C LEU A 14 -8.48 -3.82 0.73
N ALA A 15 -8.35 -2.84 1.62
CA ALA A 15 -8.31 -1.45 1.23
C ALA A 15 -7.10 -1.15 0.36
N ALA A 16 -5.90 -1.63 0.71
CA ALA A 16 -4.70 -1.43 -0.11
C ALA A 16 -4.87 -2.00 -1.53
N VAL A 17 -5.44 -3.20 -1.67
CA VAL A 17 -5.72 -3.79 -2.99
C VAL A 17 -6.74 -2.98 -3.77
N ARG A 18 -7.85 -2.58 -3.12
CA ARG A 18 -8.91 -1.81 -3.76
C ARG A 18 -8.42 -0.44 -4.23
N GLU A 19 -7.75 0.33 -3.37
CA GLU A 19 -7.23 1.66 -3.72
C GLU A 19 -6.19 1.55 -4.84
N THR A 20 -5.33 0.52 -4.83
CA THR A 20 -4.39 0.26 -5.94
C THR A 20 -5.13 0.10 -7.26
N PHE A 21 -6.21 -0.69 -7.29
CA PHE A 21 -7.03 -0.86 -8.48
C PHE A 21 -7.78 0.42 -8.86
N GLU A 22 -8.41 1.10 -7.90
CA GLU A 22 -9.19 2.30 -8.16
C GLU A 22 -8.30 3.44 -8.69
N GLU A 23 -7.09 3.63 -8.15
CA GLU A 23 -6.19 4.71 -8.59
C GLU A 23 -5.41 4.37 -9.86
N THR A 24 -5.05 3.09 -10.08
CA THR A 24 -4.10 2.70 -11.15
C THR A 24 -4.60 1.66 -12.14
N GLY A 25 -5.76 1.08 -11.89
CA GLY A 25 -6.29 -0.05 -12.65
C GLY A 25 -5.52 -1.37 -12.47
N LEU A 26 -4.43 -1.38 -11.69
CA LEU A 26 -3.65 -2.58 -11.45
C LEU A 26 -4.43 -3.59 -10.59
N LEU A 27 -4.50 -4.83 -11.06
CA LEU A 27 -5.24 -5.91 -10.42
C LEU A 27 -4.28 -6.82 -9.64
N LEU A 28 -4.06 -6.52 -8.36
CA LEU A 28 -3.40 -7.43 -7.42
C LEU A 28 -4.39 -8.53 -7.01
N ALA A 29 -4.42 -9.60 -7.79
CA ALA A 29 -5.51 -10.56 -7.77
C ALA A 29 -5.13 -11.91 -8.36
N GLU A 30 -5.93 -12.91 -7.99
CA GLU A 30 -6.01 -14.20 -8.68
C GLU A 30 -7.16 -14.19 -9.70
N PRO A 31 -7.04 -14.91 -10.83
CA PRO A 31 -8.14 -15.12 -11.76
C PRO A 31 -9.32 -15.82 -11.09
N ALA A 32 -10.53 -15.37 -11.38
CA ALA A 32 -11.76 -15.91 -10.84
C ALA A 32 -12.91 -15.80 -11.86
N PRO A 33 -13.97 -16.60 -11.71
CA PRO A 33 -15.18 -16.40 -12.51
C PRO A 33 -15.72 -14.97 -12.36
N VAL A 34 -16.10 -14.36 -13.48
CA VAL A 34 -16.78 -13.06 -13.50
C VAL A 34 -18.03 -13.13 -12.63
N ALA A 35 -18.21 -12.11 -11.80
CA ALA A 35 -19.38 -12.01 -10.93
C ALA A 35 -19.92 -10.57 -10.92
N SER A 36 -21.25 -10.46 -10.99
CA SER A 36 -21.93 -9.18 -10.77
C SER A 36 -22.16 -8.98 -9.28
N VAL A 37 -21.48 -7.99 -8.70
CA VAL A 37 -21.61 -7.62 -7.28
C VAL A 37 -21.92 -6.13 -7.13
N ALA A 38 -22.52 -5.76 -6.01
CA ALA A 38 -22.73 -4.36 -5.66
C ALA A 38 -21.51 -3.77 -4.92
N GLY A 39 -21.46 -2.44 -4.83
CA GLY A 39 -20.42 -1.71 -4.09
C GLY A 39 -19.09 -1.58 -4.84
N SER A 40 -18.04 -1.22 -4.10
CA SER A 40 -16.72 -0.86 -4.63
C SER A 40 -15.98 -2.01 -5.32
N TRP A 41 -16.41 -3.26 -5.12
CA TRP A 41 -15.81 -4.43 -5.78
C TRP A 41 -16.44 -4.76 -7.13
N ARG A 42 -17.43 -3.98 -7.60
CA ARG A 42 -18.17 -4.27 -8.83
C ARG A 42 -17.25 -4.41 -10.03
N GLU A 43 -16.43 -3.41 -10.30
CA GLU A 43 -15.55 -3.38 -11.48
C GLU A 43 -14.47 -4.45 -11.38
N PHE A 44 -13.88 -4.60 -10.20
CA PHE A 44 -12.91 -5.65 -9.88
C PHE A 44 -13.46 -7.07 -10.16
N ARG A 45 -14.71 -7.34 -9.77
CA ARG A 45 -15.35 -8.66 -10.00
C ARG A 45 -15.89 -8.83 -11.42
N ALA A 46 -16.24 -7.73 -12.10
CA ALA A 46 -16.72 -7.76 -13.48
C ALA A 46 -15.65 -8.22 -14.47
N VAL A 47 -14.36 -8.00 -14.15
CA VAL A 47 -13.21 -8.49 -14.94
C VAL A 47 -12.71 -9.86 -14.50
N GLY A 48 -13.40 -10.53 -13.56
CA GLY A 48 -13.02 -11.86 -13.11
C GLY A 48 -11.78 -11.87 -12.20
N ALA A 49 -11.60 -10.86 -11.36
CA ALA A 49 -10.47 -10.80 -10.41
C ALA A 49 -10.93 -11.04 -8.96
N LEU A 50 -10.17 -11.80 -8.17
CA LEU A 50 -10.34 -11.93 -6.71
C LEU A 50 -9.11 -11.36 -5.98
N PRO A 51 -9.25 -10.46 -4.99
CA PRO A 51 -8.12 -9.85 -4.30
C PRO A 51 -7.15 -10.87 -3.71
N ASP A 52 -5.87 -10.76 -4.05
CA ASP A 52 -4.83 -11.59 -3.45
C ASP A 52 -4.17 -10.85 -2.28
N LEU A 53 -4.56 -11.25 -1.06
CA LEU A 53 -3.98 -10.70 0.16
C LEU A 53 -2.68 -11.41 0.57
N ALA A 54 -2.41 -12.61 0.04
CA ALA A 54 -1.20 -13.36 0.35
C ALA A 54 0.03 -12.75 -0.33
N ALA A 55 -0.15 -12.07 -1.47
CA ALA A 55 0.90 -11.30 -2.13
C ALA A 55 1.34 -10.05 -1.35
N LEU A 56 0.55 -9.56 -0.38
CA LEU A 56 0.86 -8.35 0.37
C LEU A 56 1.83 -8.65 1.52
N SER A 57 2.97 -7.98 1.49
CA SER A 57 3.88 -7.86 2.62
C SER A 57 3.68 -6.52 3.33
N TYR A 58 3.53 -6.54 4.64
CA TYR A 58 3.44 -5.32 5.44
C TYR A 58 4.80 -4.62 5.52
N VAL A 59 4.82 -3.31 5.28
CA VAL A 59 6.07 -2.54 5.23
C VAL A 59 6.18 -1.58 6.41
N ALA A 60 5.16 -0.77 6.66
CA ALA A 60 5.27 0.29 7.66
C ALA A 60 3.92 0.75 8.20
N ARG A 61 3.97 1.36 9.39
CA ARG A 61 2.89 2.20 9.92
C ARG A 61 3.36 3.61 10.13
N ALA A 62 2.55 4.59 9.72
CA ALA A 62 2.82 6.00 10.00
C ALA A 62 1.59 6.75 10.49
N ILE A 63 1.75 7.46 11.60
CA ILE A 63 0.69 8.31 12.15
C ILE A 63 1.05 9.76 11.94
N THR A 64 0.14 10.52 11.32
CA THR A 64 0.32 11.96 11.15
C THR A 64 0.44 12.65 12.52
N PRO A 65 1.40 13.59 12.65
CA PRO A 65 1.60 14.35 13.88
C PRO A 65 0.32 14.99 14.45
N PRO A 66 0.25 15.16 15.78
CA PRO A 66 -0.80 15.97 16.41
C PRO A 66 -0.71 17.43 15.92
N GLY A 67 -1.84 18.13 15.86
CA GLY A 67 -1.90 19.54 15.45
C GLY A 67 -2.02 19.79 13.95
N ARG A 68 -1.96 18.76 13.10
CA ARG A 68 -2.34 18.88 11.68
C ARG A 68 -3.86 18.86 11.53
N THR A 69 -4.40 19.70 10.65
CA THR A 69 -5.84 19.79 10.33
C THR A 69 -6.39 18.48 9.76
N ARG A 70 -5.59 17.72 9.03
CA ARG A 70 -5.90 16.35 8.58
C ARG A 70 -4.88 15.38 9.15
N ARG A 71 -5.35 14.22 9.63
CA ARG A 71 -4.51 13.19 10.25
C ARG A 71 -4.87 11.82 9.73
N PHE A 72 -3.84 11.03 9.48
CA PHE A 72 -3.93 9.67 8.98
C PHE A 72 -3.18 8.73 9.92
N ASP A 73 -3.64 7.48 9.97
CA ASP A 73 -2.91 6.35 10.54
C ASP A 73 -2.74 5.35 9.39
N ALA A 74 -1.72 5.62 8.56
CA ALA A 74 -1.49 4.93 7.30
C ALA A 74 -0.73 3.62 7.54
N ARG A 75 -1.11 2.59 6.78
CA ARG A 75 -0.42 1.30 6.72
C ARG A 75 0.05 1.12 5.29
N PHE A 76 1.31 0.78 5.14
CA PHE A 76 1.95 0.60 3.85
C PHE A 76 2.22 -0.88 3.65
N PHE A 77 1.93 -1.34 2.44
CA PHE A 77 2.18 -2.70 1.98
C PHE A 77 3.02 -2.65 0.71
N MET A 78 3.73 -3.73 0.44
CA MET A 78 4.39 -3.98 -0.85
C MET A 78 3.91 -5.32 -1.39
N ALA A 79 3.92 -5.46 -2.71
CA ALA A 79 3.69 -6.71 -3.42
C ALA A 79 4.68 -6.82 -4.57
N ASP A 80 4.98 -8.06 -4.95
CA ASP A 80 5.74 -8.32 -6.17
C ASP A 80 4.82 -8.09 -7.39
N ALA A 81 5.32 -7.38 -8.41
CA ALA A 81 4.54 -7.11 -9.62
C ALA A 81 4.11 -8.39 -10.37
N ARG A 82 4.76 -9.54 -10.13
CA ARG A 82 4.36 -10.84 -10.66
C ARG A 82 3.02 -11.35 -10.10
N ALA A 83 2.53 -10.77 -9.01
CA ALA A 83 1.21 -11.06 -8.46
C ALA A 83 0.09 -10.22 -9.12
N LEU A 84 0.42 -9.34 -10.05
CA LEU A 84 -0.56 -8.63 -10.85
C LEU A 84 -1.07 -9.52 -11.98
N LEU A 85 -2.38 -9.47 -12.26
CA LEU A 85 -2.93 -10.13 -13.45
C LEU A 85 -2.34 -9.55 -14.75
N HIS A 86 -2.11 -8.24 -14.76
CA HIS A 86 -1.46 -7.50 -15.84
C HIS A 86 -0.54 -6.42 -15.24
N PRO A 87 0.72 -6.28 -15.70
CA PRO A 87 1.66 -5.31 -15.15
C PRO A 87 1.45 -3.88 -15.69
N GLU A 88 0.68 -3.69 -16.76
CA GLU A 88 0.41 -2.37 -17.33
C GLU A 88 -0.72 -1.65 -16.56
N PRO A 89 -0.45 -0.46 -15.99
CA PRO A 89 -1.50 0.35 -15.37
C PRO A 89 -2.48 0.90 -16.41
N THR A 90 -3.70 1.18 -15.98
CA THR A 90 -4.72 1.89 -16.77
C THR A 90 -5.04 3.24 -16.13
N ALA A 91 -5.98 4.01 -16.69
CA ALA A 91 -6.31 5.35 -16.16
C ALA A 91 -6.91 5.35 -14.73
N GLY A 92 -7.31 4.18 -14.20
CA GLY A 92 -7.97 4.07 -12.90
C GLY A 92 -9.20 4.98 -12.82
N SER A 93 -9.33 5.69 -11.71
CA SER A 93 -10.40 6.65 -11.42
C SER A 93 -10.21 8.00 -12.11
N GLY A 94 -9.01 8.27 -12.66
CA GLY A 94 -8.64 9.57 -13.22
C GLY A 94 -8.24 10.62 -12.17
N GLU A 95 -8.02 10.23 -10.91
CA GLU A 95 -7.51 11.13 -9.86
C GLU A 95 -6.02 11.46 -10.02
N LEU A 96 -5.27 10.63 -10.76
CA LEU A 96 -3.84 10.79 -11.01
C LEU A 96 -3.61 11.33 -12.43
N ASP A 97 -2.71 12.31 -12.57
CA ASP A 97 -2.33 12.88 -13.87
C ASP A 97 -1.49 11.90 -14.71
N GLU A 98 -0.57 11.17 -14.07
CA GLU A 98 0.33 10.23 -14.72
C GLU A 98 0.58 9.01 -13.82
N ILE A 99 0.69 7.83 -14.45
CA ILE A 99 0.98 6.56 -13.77
C ILE A 99 2.14 5.89 -14.50
N ALA A 100 3.21 5.61 -13.77
CA ALA A 100 4.43 5.04 -14.32
C ALA A 100 5.14 4.11 -13.34
N TRP A 101 5.82 3.11 -13.89
CA TRP A 101 6.81 2.32 -13.15
C TRP A 101 8.14 3.06 -13.13
N LEU A 102 8.68 3.32 -11.94
CA LEU A 102 9.94 4.04 -11.76
C LEU A 102 10.98 3.15 -11.07
N PRO A 103 12.25 3.19 -11.49
CA PRO A 103 13.34 2.63 -10.70
C PRO A 103 13.38 3.24 -9.32
N LEU A 104 13.57 2.42 -8.28
CA LEU A 104 13.60 2.89 -6.89
C LEU A 104 14.73 3.91 -6.62
N ALA A 105 15.80 3.88 -7.41
CA ALA A 105 16.87 4.88 -7.33
C ALA A 105 16.39 6.28 -7.76
N ASP A 106 15.52 6.34 -8.77
CA ASP A 106 15.04 7.59 -9.38
C ASP A 106 14.03 8.30 -8.50
N THR A 107 13.36 7.58 -7.59
CA THR A 107 12.41 8.19 -6.65
C THR A 107 13.08 9.16 -5.66
N ARG A 108 14.41 9.11 -5.53
CA ARG A 108 15.18 9.98 -4.61
C ARG A 108 15.19 11.45 -5.05
N SER A 109 15.06 11.72 -6.34
CA SER A 109 15.02 13.08 -6.90
C SER A 109 13.62 13.68 -6.98
N LEU A 110 12.57 12.91 -6.65
CA LEU A 110 11.19 13.36 -6.73
C LEU A 110 10.78 14.18 -5.49
N ASP A 111 9.92 15.18 -5.71
CA ASP A 111 9.29 15.94 -4.62
C ASP A 111 8.16 15.13 -3.96
N LEU A 112 8.56 14.19 -3.11
CA LEU A 112 7.64 13.31 -2.40
C LEU A 112 7.36 13.77 -0.97
N PRO A 113 6.20 13.43 -0.37
CA PRO A 113 6.02 13.57 1.07
C PRO A 113 7.11 12.79 1.83
N ALA A 114 7.54 13.33 2.99
CA ALA A 114 8.61 12.72 3.79
C ALA A 114 8.32 11.26 4.18
N ILE A 115 7.04 10.93 4.43
CA ILE A 115 6.65 9.55 4.74
C ILE A 115 6.78 8.62 3.53
N THR A 116 6.47 9.09 2.33
CA THR A 116 6.63 8.30 1.10
C THR A 116 8.10 7.97 0.84
N ARG A 117 9.00 8.96 0.99
CA ARG A 117 10.46 8.72 0.92
C ARG A 117 10.93 7.69 1.93
N PHE A 118 10.44 7.80 3.18
CA PHE A 118 10.77 6.83 4.23
C PHE A 118 10.34 5.42 3.85
N VAL A 119 9.08 5.23 3.42
CA VAL A 119 8.55 3.92 3.04
C VAL A 119 9.29 3.33 1.84
N LEU A 120 9.65 4.14 0.83
CA LEU A 120 10.45 3.67 -0.31
C LEU A 120 11.86 3.22 0.12
N GLY A 121 12.48 3.91 1.07
CA GLY A 121 13.73 3.45 1.69
C GLY A 121 13.56 2.11 2.41
N GLU A 122 12.49 1.96 3.18
CA GLU A 122 12.18 0.71 3.87
C GLU A 122 11.92 -0.46 2.92
N VAL A 123 11.27 -0.21 1.78
CA VAL A 123 11.12 -1.20 0.70
C VAL A 123 12.49 -1.64 0.17
N GLY A 124 13.38 -0.71 -0.15
CA GLY A 124 14.71 -1.03 -0.69
C GLY A 124 15.54 -1.90 0.27
N GLU A 125 15.52 -1.57 1.56
CA GLU A 125 16.17 -2.36 2.59
C GLU A 125 15.53 -3.74 2.77
N ARG A 126 14.19 -3.84 2.70
CA ARG A 126 13.47 -5.11 2.86
C ARG A 126 13.66 -6.05 1.66
N LEU A 127 13.87 -5.50 0.46
CA LEU A 127 14.28 -6.29 -0.71
C LEU A 127 15.67 -6.93 -0.51
N SER A 128 16.56 -6.25 0.21
CA SER A 128 17.90 -6.79 0.54
C SER A 128 17.90 -7.67 1.79
N HIS A 129 17.00 -7.40 2.74
CA HIS A 129 16.91 -8.05 4.05
C HIS A 129 15.43 -8.38 4.37
N PRO A 130 14.86 -9.47 3.82
CA PRO A 130 13.43 -9.77 3.93
C PRO A 130 12.90 -9.90 5.35
N ASP A 131 13.73 -10.40 6.27
CA ASP A 131 13.38 -10.68 7.65
C ASP A 131 13.62 -9.50 8.61
N ARG A 132 13.89 -8.29 8.08
CA ARG A 132 14.13 -7.12 8.93
C ARG A 132 12.89 -6.74 9.77
N PRO A 133 13.07 -6.22 11.00
CA PRO A 133 11.97 -5.72 11.82
C PRO A 133 11.13 -4.63 11.12
N LEU A 134 9.85 -4.55 11.48
CA LEU A 134 8.87 -3.64 10.89
C LEU A 134 8.93 -2.23 11.52
N PRO A 135 9.10 -1.16 10.74
CA PRO A 135 9.09 0.20 11.25
C PRO A 135 7.69 0.68 11.65
N TYR A 136 7.63 1.34 12.81
CA TYR A 136 6.50 2.13 13.29
C TYR A 136 6.92 3.57 13.52
N VAL A 137 6.39 4.47 12.68
CA VAL A 137 6.72 5.89 12.69
C VAL A 137 5.61 6.69 13.37
N ARG A 138 5.98 7.44 14.40
CA ARG A 138 5.08 8.36 15.11
C ARG A 138 5.83 9.63 15.52
N MET A 139 5.10 10.70 15.82
CA MET A 139 5.69 11.89 16.42
C MET A 139 5.37 11.96 17.91
N VAL A 140 6.40 12.18 18.74
CA VAL A 140 6.30 12.29 20.20
C VAL A 140 7.02 13.55 20.63
N ARG A 141 6.31 14.48 21.28
CA ARG A 141 6.89 15.77 21.76
C ARG A 141 7.66 16.53 20.67
N GLY A 142 7.13 16.55 19.44
CA GLY A 142 7.74 17.24 18.29
C GLY A 142 8.89 16.47 17.61
N GLN A 143 9.27 15.29 18.09
CA GLN A 143 10.31 14.46 17.51
C GLN A 143 9.73 13.28 16.74
N HIS A 144 10.27 12.98 15.56
CA HIS A 144 9.98 11.73 14.86
C HIS A 144 10.63 10.58 15.62
N VAL A 145 9.81 9.60 16.01
CA VAL A 145 10.25 8.37 16.68
C VAL A 145 9.95 7.21 15.73
N ILE A 146 10.99 6.44 15.43
CA ILE A 146 10.91 5.20 14.64
C ILE A 146 11.19 4.05 15.61
N GLU A 147 10.17 3.24 15.88
CA GLU A 147 10.30 2.00 16.64
C GLU A 147 10.29 0.83 15.66
N HIS A 148 11.11 -0.19 15.92
CA HIS A 148 11.10 -1.42 15.15
C HIS A 148 10.33 -2.49 15.92
N GLN A 149 9.46 -3.21 15.22
CA GLN A 149 8.60 -4.25 15.75
C GLN A 149 9.03 -5.58 15.15
N ASP A 150 9.15 -6.60 16.00
CA ASP A 150 9.39 -7.97 15.57
C ASP A 150 8.18 -8.56 14.83
#